data_AF-A0A843END6-F1
#
_entry.id   AF-A0A843END6-F1
#
_cell.length_a   1.000
_cell.length_b   1.000
_cell.length_c   1.000
_cell.angle_alpha   90.00
_cell.angle_beta   90.00
_cell.angle_gamma   90.00
#
_symmetry.space_group_name_H-M   'P 1'
#
loop_
_entity.id
_entity.type
_entity.pdbx_description
1 polymer ?
#
loop_
_entity_poly.entity_id
_entity_poly.type
_entity_poly.pdbx_seq_one_letter_code
_entity_poly.pdbx_strand_id
1 'polypeptide(L)'
;ISGGGGVSCYPYLEDLISNLSQMQLPIHLGYTSGKGIDDGDIATQFLNQGVDEVTYTIFAADPKIRKEWMLDPTPEESLKAAQLFAEGADLHAAAVIIPGVNDGAVLQNTCEKLEEWGAKALMMMRFANSYDQGLILGNEPVVEGIVPHEPLQFEELVKQINSEYNLRVTGTPLSDPTIGAPFILAKDEYEEFLGILPQVTGEATLLTSKIAAPFLKKIFNKIAPDNVNVVATKKDIACLMTKQDLEVLDLDDIKDAVILPGRAFIHQMDAERILSQDGKSRLVGYGPDTLSVDGELSSGMSEEEVIEHELGSFIDLIQAINFFGMKRAF
;
A
#
# COMPACT_ATOMS: atom_id res chain seq x y z
N ILE A 1 -8.06 10.63 15.50
CA ILE A 1 -8.35 11.82 14.67
C ILE A 1 -7.58 11.67 13.36
N SER A 2 -8.27 11.50 12.22
CA SER A 2 -7.66 11.47 10.90
C SER A 2 -8.57 12.19 9.89
N GLY A 3 -8.04 12.54 8.72
CA GLY A 3 -8.77 13.24 7.65
C GLY A 3 -8.11 13.09 6.30
N GLY A 4 -8.74 13.59 5.23
CA GLY A 4 -8.20 13.54 3.86
C GLY A 4 -7.00 14.46 3.59
N GLY A 5 -6.51 15.16 4.61
CA GLY A 5 -5.35 16.05 4.58
C GLY A 5 -4.70 16.12 5.95
N GLY A 6 -3.58 16.85 6.09
CA GLY A 6 -2.84 16.91 7.35
C GLY A 6 -3.67 17.46 8.51
N VAL A 7 -3.86 16.67 9.57
CA VAL A 7 -4.70 17.09 10.71
C VAL A 7 -4.16 18.33 11.42
N SER A 8 -2.84 18.54 11.41
CA SER A 8 -2.20 19.76 11.93
C SER A 8 -2.65 21.03 11.22
N CYS A 9 -3.17 20.94 9.99
CA CYS A 9 -3.71 22.09 9.28
C CYS A 9 -5.17 22.39 9.63
N TYR A 10 -5.81 21.60 10.50
CA TYR A 10 -7.19 21.83 10.93
C TYR A 10 -7.24 22.96 11.98
N PRO A 11 -7.92 24.09 11.71
CA PRO A 11 -7.88 25.27 12.58
C PRO A 11 -8.42 25.06 14.01
N TYR A 12 -9.23 24.02 14.22
CA TYR A 12 -9.83 23.71 15.53
C TYR A 12 -9.27 22.41 16.13
N LEU A 13 -8.04 22.02 15.74
CA LEU A 13 -7.43 20.79 16.24
C LEU A 13 -7.24 20.85 17.77
N GLU A 14 -6.74 21.96 18.30
CA GLU A 14 -6.54 22.15 19.74
C GLU A 14 -7.86 22.01 20.53
N ASP A 15 -8.90 22.72 20.07
CA ASP A 15 -10.24 22.63 20.68
C ASP A 15 -10.79 21.21 20.62
N LEU A 16 -10.58 20.50 19.51
CA LEU A 16 -11.02 19.12 19.36
C LEU A 16 -10.30 18.20 20.34
N ILE A 17 -8.96 18.29 20.43
CA ILE A 17 -8.16 17.48 21.36
C ILE A 17 -8.56 17.79 22.81
N SER A 18 -8.71 19.07 23.16
CA SER A 18 -9.14 19.51 24.49
C SER A 18 -10.52 18.94 24.88
N ASN A 19 -11.48 18.94 23.96
CA ASN A 19 -12.81 18.37 24.21
C ASN A 19 -12.77 16.84 24.34
N LEU A 20 -11.97 16.15 23.51
CA LEU A 20 -11.81 14.69 23.60
C LEU A 20 -11.08 14.28 24.88
N SER A 21 -10.10 15.07 25.32
CA SER A 21 -9.38 14.88 26.58
C SER A 21 -10.30 14.88 27.79
N GLN A 22 -11.31 15.76 27.81
CA GLN A 22 -12.33 15.78 28.88
C GLN A 22 -13.14 14.47 28.96
N MET A 23 -13.24 13.73 27.86
CA MET A 23 -13.90 12.43 27.80
C MET A 23 -12.99 11.28 28.26
N GLN A 24 -11.70 11.55 28.57
CA GLN A 24 -10.70 10.56 29.00
C GLN A 24 -10.53 9.41 28.00
N LEU A 25 -10.66 9.71 26.71
CA LEU A 25 -10.42 8.76 25.63
C LEU A 25 -8.95 8.84 25.19
N PRO A 26 -8.30 7.72 24.82
CA PRO A 26 -7.01 7.76 24.15
C PRO A 26 -7.15 8.47 22.80
N ILE A 27 -6.14 9.26 22.41
CA ILE A 27 -6.19 10.10 21.22
C ILE A 27 -5.05 9.76 20.29
N HIS A 28 -5.38 9.03 19.22
CA HIS A 28 -4.48 8.84 18.08
C HIS A 28 -4.59 10.01 17.09
N LEU A 29 -3.46 10.62 16.69
CA LEU A 29 -3.39 11.53 15.54
C LEU A 29 -2.98 10.77 14.29
N GLY A 30 -3.95 10.30 13.52
CA GLY A 30 -3.75 9.32 12.45
C GLY A 30 -3.19 9.84 11.12
N TYR A 31 -2.98 11.15 10.95
CA TYR A 31 -2.23 11.68 9.79
C TYR A 31 -1.84 13.15 9.99
N THR A 32 -0.60 13.42 10.39
CA THR A 32 -0.03 14.79 10.40
C THR A 32 1.25 14.85 9.59
N SER A 33 1.56 16.00 9.00
CA SER A 33 2.87 16.27 8.40
C SER A 33 3.63 17.36 9.16
N GLY A 34 3.06 17.91 10.24
CA GLY A 34 3.62 19.04 10.98
C GLY A 34 3.44 20.41 10.34
N LYS A 35 3.16 20.51 9.04
CA LYS A 35 3.13 21.80 8.32
C LYS A 35 2.18 22.87 8.88
N GLY A 36 1.17 22.48 9.65
CA GLY A 36 0.27 23.41 10.34
C GLY A 36 0.73 23.79 11.75
N ILE A 37 1.92 23.35 12.16
CA ILE A 37 2.52 23.62 13.47
C ILE A 37 3.54 24.74 13.31
N ASP A 38 3.15 25.92 13.77
CA ASP A 38 4.01 27.11 13.78
C ASP A 38 4.86 27.22 15.08
N ASP A 39 4.54 26.42 16.10
CA ASP A 39 5.27 26.28 17.36
C ASP A 39 5.29 24.81 17.79
N GLY A 40 6.46 24.19 17.76
CA GLY A 40 6.63 22.78 18.07
C GLY A 40 6.20 22.40 19.50
N ASP A 41 6.16 23.34 20.44
CA ASP A 41 5.74 23.08 21.83
C ASP A 41 4.25 22.71 21.95
N ILE A 42 3.46 22.92 20.88
CA ILE A 42 2.09 22.40 20.81
C ILE A 42 2.03 20.89 20.95
N ALA A 43 3.08 20.16 20.52
CA ALA A 43 3.15 18.71 20.68
C ALA A 43 3.11 18.33 22.16
N THR A 44 3.86 19.03 23.02
CA THR A 44 3.81 18.82 24.48
C THR A 44 2.42 19.09 25.05
N GLN A 45 1.71 20.08 24.53
CA GLN A 45 0.33 20.35 24.97
C GLN A 45 -0.61 19.20 24.60
N PHE A 46 -0.50 18.67 23.38
CA PHE A 46 -1.31 17.55 22.92
C PHE A 46 -1.01 16.26 23.70
N LEU A 47 0.26 15.98 23.99
CA LEU A 47 0.68 14.87 24.84
C LEU A 47 0.05 14.99 26.24
N ASN A 48 0.11 16.18 26.86
CA ASN A 48 -0.51 16.44 28.15
C ASN A 48 -2.05 16.30 28.13
N GLN A 49 -2.67 16.38 26.95
CA GLN A 49 -4.10 16.21 26.74
C GLN A 49 -4.49 14.76 26.39
N GLY A 50 -3.55 13.81 26.40
CA GLY A 50 -3.83 12.39 26.19
C GLY A 50 -3.64 11.91 24.76
N VAL A 51 -2.91 12.65 23.92
CA VAL A 51 -2.37 12.09 22.68
C VAL A 51 -1.27 11.11 23.02
N ASP A 52 -1.46 9.85 22.66
CA ASP A 52 -0.57 8.72 22.97
C ASP A 52 -0.07 7.99 21.73
N GLU A 53 -0.64 8.24 20.56
CA GLU A 53 -0.20 7.69 19.27
C GLU A 53 -0.24 8.78 18.17
N VAL A 54 0.77 8.82 17.30
CA VAL A 54 0.84 9.79 16.20
C VAL A 54 1.40 9.16 14.92
N THR A 55 0.64 9.24 13.83
CA THR A 55 1.14 8.94 12.48
C THR A 55 1.66 10.22 11.83
N TYR A 56 2.98 10.29 11.62
CA TYR A 56 3.68 11.50 11.20
C TYR A 56 4.40 11.34 9.85
N THR A 57 4.01 12.13 8.85
CA THR A 57 4.74 12.20 7.56
C THR A 57 6.03 12.99 7.72
N ILE A 58 7.13 12.26 7.95
CA ILE A 58 8.44 12.85 8.22
C ILE A 58 9.13 13.34 6.94
N PHE A 59 8.95 12.64 5.82
CA PHE A 59 9.62 12.83 4.52
C PHE A 59 11.16 12.84 4.55
N ALA A 60 11.78 13.73 5.33
CA ALA A 60 13.20 13.77 5.65
C ALA A 60 13.40 14.48 7.01
N ALA A 61 14.39 14.04 7.80
CA ALA A 61 14.84 14.75 9.00
C ALA A 61 15.82 15.90 8.66
N ASP A 62 15.59 16.60 7.55
CA ASP A 62 16.34 17.78 7.11
C ASP A 62 15.34 18.93 6.83
N PRO A 63 15.41 20.05 7.59
CA PRO A 63 14.50 21.17 7.40
C PRO A 63 14.53 21.77 5.99
N LYS A 64 15.69 21.78 5.32
CA LYS A 64 15.83 22.35 3.96
C LYS A 64 15.12 21.50 2.93
N ILE A 65 15.27 20.18 3.02
CA ILE A 65 14.59 19.24 2.12
C ILE A 65 13.09 19.34 2.31
N ARG A 66 12.61 19.41 3.57
CA ARG A 66 11.18 19.65 3.86
C ARG A 66 10.69 20.98 3.31
N LYS A 67 11.47 22.07 3.46
CA LYS A 67 11.13 23.39 2.93
C LYS A 67 10.92 23.36 1.42
N GLU A 68 11.82 22.72 0.71
CA GLU A 68 11.83 22.68 -0.76
C GLU A 68 10.77 21.73 -1.32
N TRP A 69 10.73 20.49 -0.84
CA TRP A 69 9.93 19.42 -1.45
C TRP A 69 8.54 19.28 -0.85
N MET A 70 8.39 19.59 0.44
CA MET A 70 7.08 19.58 1.08
C MET A 70 6.44 20.97 1.13
N LEU A 71 7.15 22.04 0.76
CA LEU A 71 6.68 23.42 0.96
C LEU A 71 6.28 23.70 2.41
N ASP A 72 7.01 23.09 3.34
CA ASP A 72 6.78 23.25 4.78
C ASP A 72 7.03 24.72 5.19
N PRO A 73 6.05 25.46 5.75
CA PRO A 73 6.25 26.85 6.13
C PRO A 73 7.29 27.00 7.26
N THR A 74 7.31 26.05 8.19
CA THR A 74 8.07 26.09 9.46
C THR A 74 8.71 24.72 9.73
N PRO A 75 9.66 24.28 8.88
CA PRO A 75 10.17 22.91 8.94
C PRO A 75 10.93 22.58 10.23
N GLU A 76 11.57 23.57 10.85
CA GLU A 76 12.22 23.40 12.16
C GLU A 76 11.20 23.09 13.26
N GLU A 77 10.07 23.79 13.28
CA GLU A 77 9.00 23.58 14.27
C GLU A 77 8.23 22.28 14.02
N SER A 78 8.02 21.93 12.75
CA SER A 78 7.49 20.64 12.36
C SER A 78 8.36 19.49 12.89
N LEU A 79 9.68 19.56 12.68
CA LEU A 79 10.61 18.53 13.15
C LEU A 79 10.73 18.51 14.68
N LYS A 80 10.70 19.68 15.34
CA LYS A 80 10.63 19.77 16.80
C LYS A 80 9.38 19.07 17.34
N ALA A 81 8.22 19.27 16.72
CA ALA A 81 6.99 18.57 17.10
C ALA A 81 7.10 17.05 16.88
N ALA A 82 7.70 16.61 15.77
CA ALA A 82 7.92 15.19 15.50
C ALA A 82 8.79 14.54 16.58
N GLN A 83 9.89 15.20 16.96
CA GLN A 83 10.75 14.76 18.06
C GLN A 83 9.96 14.65 19.38
N LEU A 84 9.24 15.71 19.77
CA LEU A 84 8.47 15.72 21.02
C LEU A 84 7.40 14.63 21.05
N PHE A 85 6.71 14.38 19.93
CA PHE A 85 5.77 13.26 19.82
C PHE A 85 6.47 11.91 19.96
N ALA A 86 7.60 11.69 19.30
CA ALA A 86 8.34 10.43 19.44
C ALA A 86 8.85 10.18 20.87
N GLU A 87 9.19 11.23 21.60
CA GLU A 87 9.62 11.16 23.00
C GLU A 87 8.47 10.87 23.98
N GLY A 88 7.24 11.27 23.64
CA GLY A 88 6.08 11.23 24.54
C GLY A 88 4.92 10.32 24.13
N ALA A 89 4.91 9.80 22.91
CA ALA A 89 3.85 8.99 22.31
C ALA A 89 4.44 7.93 21.37
N ASP A 90 3.61 6.97 20.95
CA ASP A 90 3.97 6.02 19.91
C ASP A 90 3.91 6.72 18.54
N LEU A 91 5.06 7.23 18.10
CA LEU A 91 5.18 7.84 16.78
C LEU A 91 5.45 6.79 15.70
N HIS A 92 4.53 6.71 14.75
CA HIS A 92 4.65 5.95 13.50
C HIS A 92 4.98 6.91 12.36
N ALA A 93 6.23 6.89 11.90
CA ALA A 93 6.69 7.77 10.83
C ALA A 93 6.26 7.24 9.45
N ALA A 94 6.08 8.15 8.49
CA ALA A 94 5.81 7.81 7.10
C ALA A 94 6.61 8.70 6.15
N ALA A 95 7.12 8.14 5.05
CA ALA A 95 7.87 8.89 4.05
C ALA A 95 7.61 8.36 2.63
N VAL A 96 7.25 9.26 1.71
CA VAL A 96 7.31 8.97 0.27
C VAL A 96 8.77 9.08 -0.15
N ILE A 97 9.32 8.02 -0.72
CA ILE A 97 10.74 7.94 -1.07
C ILE A 97 10.91 8.30 -2.55
N ILE A 98 11.54 9.44 -2.78
CA ILE A 98 11.82 10.02 -4.08
C ILE A 98 13.31 9.86 -4.39
N PRO A 99 13.67 9.13 -5.46
CA PRO A 99 15.07 8.93 -5.84
C PRO A 99 15.85 10.23 -6.07
N GLY A 100 17.04 10.33 -5.48
CA GLY A 100 17.91 11.49 -5.57
C GLY A 100 17.49 12.68 -4.70
N VAL A 101 16.45 12.53 -3.87
CA VAL A 101 15.90 13.60 -3.03
C VAL A 101 16.01 13.23 -1.56
N ASN A 102 15.30 12.18 -1.14
CA ASN A 102 15.24 11.74 0.25
C ASN A 102 15.51 10.24 0.42
N ASP A 103 16.14 9.61 -0.58
CA ASP A 103 16.72 8.27 -0.50
C ASP A 103 18.21 8.34 -0.06
N GLY A 104 18.89 7.19 -0.08
CA GLY A 104 20.32 7.09 0.21
C GLY A 104 20.71 7.69 1.57
N ALA A 105 21.72 8.57 1.58
CA ALA A 105 22.23 9.17 2.81
C ALA A 105 21.20 10.03 3.56
N VAL A 106 20.24 10.65 2.86
CA VAL A 106 19.17 11.43 3.50
C VAL A 106 18.21 10.50 4.24
N LEU A 107 17.86 9.36 3.63
CA LEU A 107 17.05 8.35 4.27
C LEU A 107 17.76 7.78 5.50
N GLN A 108 19.05 7.44 5.39
CA GLN A 108 19.87 6.95 6.51
C GLN A 108 19.85 7.94 7.69
N ASN A 109 20.16 9.21 7.44
CA ASN A 109 20.09 10.25 8.47
C ASN A 109 18.66 10.40 9.06
N THR A 110 17.62 10.22 8.24
CA THR A 110 16.23 10.26 8.72
C THR A 110 15.92 9.09 9.64
N CYS A 111 16.37 7.88 9.31
CA CYS A 111 16.23 6.70 10.15
C CYS A 111 17.00 6.84 11.46
N GLU A 112 18.24 7.32 11.43
CA GLU A 112 19.05 7.60 12.63
C GLU A 112 18.34 8.58 13.57
N LYS A 113 17.74 9.65 13.02
CA LYS A 113 16.99 10.63 13.81
C LYS A 113 15.72 10.06 14.41
N LEU A 114 14.97 9.27 13.64
CA LEU A 114 13.76 8.61 14.15
C LEU A 114 14.08 7.65 15.30
N GLU A 115 15.17 6.88 15.20
CA GLU A 115 15.64 6.05 16.32
C GLU A 115 16.07 6.89 17.53
N GLU A 116 16.85 7.95 17.31
CA GLU A 116 17.30 8.86 18.38
C GLU A 116 16.12 9.46 19.15
N TRP A 117 15.05 9.82 18.44
CA TRP A 117 13.84 10.39 19.04
C TRP A 117 12.91 9.34 19.66
N GLY A 118 13.13 8.05 19.40
CA GLY A 118 12.32 6.96 19.98
C GLY A 118 11.07 6.56 19.19
N ALA A 119 11.01 6.90 17.90
CA ALA A 119 9.93 6.48 17.01
C ALA A 119 9.80 4.94 16.96
N LYS A 120 8.58 4.43 16.71
CA LYS A 120 8.30 2.98 16.73
C LYS A 120 8.43 2.32 15.36
N ALA A 121 8.01 3.03 14.32
CA ALA A 121 7.95 2.49 12.97
C ALA A 121 8.22 3.54 11.91
N LEU A 122 8.61 3.08 10.72
CA LEU A 122 8.71 3.87 9.50
C LEU A 122 8.01 3.15 8.34
N MET A 123 6.94 3.75 7.83
CA MET A 123 6.31 3.32 6.58
C MET A 123 6.93 4.06 5.39
N MET A 124 7.53 3.31 4.48
CA MET A 124 8.12 3.81 3.25
C MET A 124 7.14 3.63 2.08
N MET A 125 6.80 4.71 1.41
CA MET A 125 5.90 4.70 0.25
C MET A 125 6.72 4.88 -1.02
N ARG A 126 6.56 3.96 -2.00
CA ARG A 126 7.21 4.10 -3.31
C ARG A 126 6.62 5.31 -4.03
N PHE A 127 7.49 6.22 -4.49
CA PHE A 127 7.03 7.35 -5.29
C PHE A 127 6.45 6.90 -6.64
N ALA A 128 5.27 7.40 -6.99
CA ALA A 128 4.64 7.21 -8.29
C ALA A 128 4.79 8.49 -9.12
N ASN A 129 5.32 8.35 -10.33
CA ASN A 129 5.60 9.46 -11.23
C ASN A 129 4.97 9.29 -12.62
N SER A 130 4.30 8.16 -12.88
CA SER A 130 3.67 7.86 -14.17
C SER A 130 2.38 7.04 -14.02
N TYR A 131 1.64 6.92 -15.11
CA TYR A 131 0.34 6.30 -15.21
C TYR A 131 0.39 4.84 -14.80
N ASP A 132 1.38 4.08 -15.28
CA ASP A 132 1.59 2.67 -14.90
C ASP A 132 1.89 2.50 -13.40
N GLN A 133 2.33 3.57 -12.73
CA GLN A 133 2.65 3.58 -11.30
C GLN A 133 1.48 4.04 -10.43
N GLY A 134 0.32 4.35 -11.02
CA GLY A 134 -0.91 4.69 -10.30
C GLY A 134 -1.46 6.10 -10.56
N LEU A 135 -0.81 6.92 -11.39
CA LEU A 135 -1.30 8.26 -11.73
C LEU A 135 -2.41 8.23 -12.80
N ILE A 136 -3.61 7.84 -12.39
CA ILE A 136 -4.75 7.62 -13.30
C ILE A 136 -5.47 8.90 -13.75
N LEU A 137 -5.04 10.08 -13.29
CA LEU A 137 -5.69 11.37 -13.59
C LEU A 137 -5.02 12.17 -14.72
N GLY A 138 -4.04 11.58 -15.43
CA GLY A 138 -3.38 12.22 -16.57
C GLY A 138 -2.47 13.39 -16.19
N ASN A 139 -1.96 13.39 -14.96
CA ASN A 139 -1.08 14.40 -14.40
C ASN A 139 0.39 13.94 -14.34
N GLU A 140 0.77 13.00 -15.21
CA GLU A 140 2.13 12.51 -15.33
C GLU A 140 2.99 13.38 -16.28
N PRO A 141 4.32 13.47 -16.04
CA PRO A 141 4.98 13.12 -14.78
C PRO A 141 4.63 14.13 -13.67
N VAL A 142 4.66 13.69 -12.41
CA VAL A 142 4.51 14.60 -11.25
C VAL A 142 5.77 15.45 -11.07
N VAL A 143 6.95 14.85 -11.24
CA VAL A 143 8.25 15.54 -11.21
C VAL A 143 9.07 15.12 -12.42
N GLU A 144 9.47 16.09 -13.25
CA GLU A 144 10.30 15.81 -14.44
C GLU A 144 11.69 15.29 -14.05
N GLY A 145 12.23 14.37 -14.87
CA GLY A 145 13.59 13.86 -14.73
C GLY A 145 13.81 12.82 -13.62
N ILE A 146 12.80 12.54 -12.79
CA ILE A 146 12.88 11.51 -11.74
C ILE A 146 12.32 10.19 -12.25
N VAL A 147 13.13 9.13 -12.14
CA VAL A 147 12.70 7.75 -12.42
C VAL A 147 12.53 7.03 -11.08
N PRO A 148 11.30 6.69 -10.67
CA PRO A 148 11.07 5.95 -9.43
C PRO A 148 11.75 4.57 -9.38
N HIS A 149 12.10 4.10 -8.18
CA HIS A 149 12.63 2.75 -7.94
C HIS A 149 11.76 1.65 -8.54
N GLU A 150 12.29 0.66 -9.26
CA GLU A 150 11.44 -0.49 -9.64
C GLU A 150 10.88 -1.19 -8.37
N PRO A 151 9.67 -1.79 -8.42
CA PRO A 151 9.02 -2.33 -7.21
C PRO A 151 9.89 -3.27 -6.37
N LEU A 152 10.61 -4.20 -7.00
CA LEU A 152 11.51 -5.13 -6.30
C LEU A 152 12.77 -4.45 -5.76
N GLN A 153 13.27 -3.40 -6.41
CA GLN A 153 14.38 -2.61 -5.88
C GLN A 153 13.95 -1.85 -4.63
N PHE A 154 12.72 -1.33 -4.64
CA PHE A 154 12.13 -0.67 -3.48
C PHE A 154 11.89 -1.65 -2.32
N GLU A 155 11.42 -2.86 -2.61
CA GLU A 155 11.26 -3.93 -1.62
C GLU A 155 12.60 -4.26 -0.92
N GLU A 156 13.68 -4.40 -1.68
CA GLU A 156 15.01 -4.67 -1.11
C GLU A 156 15.53 -3.50 -0.27
N LEU A 157 15.26 -2.25 -0.68
CA LEU A 157 15.57 -1.08 0.14
C LEU A 157 14.81 -1.11 1.47
N VAL A 158 13.52 -1.46 1.46
CA VAL A 158 12.71 -1.57 2.68
C VAL A 158 13.28 -2.64 3.62
N LYS A 159 13.63 -3.83 3.08
CA LYS A 159 14.26 -4.90 3.87
C LYS A 159 15.60 -4.47 4.46
N GLN A 160 16.42 -3.77 3.66
CA GLN A 160 17.70 -3.24 4.11
C GLN A 160 17.51 -2.32 5.32
N ILE A 161 16.68 -1.28 5.19
CA ILE A 161 16.43 -0.32 6.28
C ILE A 161 15.83 -1.02 7.51
N ASN A 162 14.90 -1.97 7.33
CA ASN A 162 14.35 -2.76 8.45
C ASN A 162 15.42 -3.57 9.22
N SER A 163 16.51 -3.95 8.56
CA SER A 163 17.60 -4.73 9.17
C SER A 163 18.71 -3.89 9.79
N GLU A 164 18.87 -2.66 9.32
CA GLU A 164 19.91 -1.74 9.79
C GLU A 164 19.49 -0.93 11.02
N TYR A 165 18.19 -0.71 11.20
CA TYR A 165 17.62 0.14 12.24
C TYR A 165 16.64 -0.63 13.15
N ASN A 166 16.56 -0.26 14.42
CA ASN A 166 15.61 -0.76 15.43
C ASN A 166 14.23 -0.10 15.30
N LEU A 167 13.78 0.10 14.07
CA LEU A 167 12.44 0.55 13.72
C LEU A 167 11.73 -0.63 13.06
N ARG A 168 10.42 -0.79 13.27
CA ARG A 168 9.64 -1.63 12.35
C ARG A 168 9.47 -0.85 11.05
N VAL A 169 10.02 -1.37 9.95
CA VAL A 169 9.99 -0.68 8.67
C VAL A 169 9.11 -1.45 7.71
N THR A 170 8.07 -0.81 7.18
CA THR A 170 7.18 -1.41 6.18
C THR A 170 7.22 -0.60 4.90
N GLY A 171 6.86 -1.25 3.79
CA GLY A 171 6.84 -0.65 2.47
C GLY A 171 5.48 -0.81 1.80
N THR A 172 5.06 0.22 1.06
CA THR A 172 3.92 0.11 0.14
C THR A 172 4.35 0.50 -1.28
N PRO A 173 4.00 -0.31 -2.30
CA PRO A 173 3.13 -1.50 -2.25
C PRO A 173 3.80 -2.79 -1.74
N LEU A 174 5.13 -2.81 -1.62
CA LEU A 174 5.94 -3.92 -1.08
C LEU A 174 7.01 -3.31 -0.16
N SER A 175 7.41 -3.90 0.97
CA SER A 175 6.89 -5.08 1.68
C SER A 175 6.91 -4.83 3.19
N ASP A 176 6.22 -5.63 3.99
CA ASP A 176 6.46 -5.73 5.43
C ASP A 176 7.45 -6.88 5.69
N PRO A 177 8.74 -6.62 5.99
CA PRO A 177 9.73 -7.67 6.21
C PRO A 177 9.51 -8.45 7.51
N THR A 178 8.79 -7.88 8.48
CA THR A 178 8.52 -8.52 9.77
C THR A 178 7.50 -9.64 9.61
N ILE A 179 6.42 -9.39 8.86
CA ILE A 179 5.33 -10.37 8.66
C ILE A 179 5.50 -11.14 7.35
N GLY A 180 6.11 -10.52 6.33
CA GLY A 180 6.16 -11.08 4.99
C GLY A 180 4.98 -10.74 4.09
N ALA A 181 4.21 -9.71 4.44
CA ALA A 181 3.13 -9.19 3.63
C ALA A 181 3.66 -8.22 2.54
N PRO A 182 2.93 -8.02 1.43
CA PRO A 182 1.77 -8.79 0.99
C PRO A 182 2.15 -10.16 0.41
N PHE A 183 1.13 -10.98 0.18
CA PHE A 183 1.17 -12.33 -0.40
C PHE A 183 2.00 -13.31 0.42
N ILE A 184 1.75 -13.38 1.73
CA ILE A 184 2.43 -14.31 2.63
C ILE A 184 2.23 -15.77 2.17
N LEU A 185 1.05 -16.11 1.66
CA LEU A 185 0.73 -17.45 1.14
C LEU A 185 1.53 -17.85 -0.11
N ALA A 186 2.16 -16.89 -0.79
CA ALA A 186 3.02 -17.19 -1.94
C ALA A 186 4.42 -17.65 -1.53
N LYS A 187 4.83 -17.47 -0.27
CA LYS A 187 6.15 -17.92 0.19
C LYS A 187 6.15 -19.44 0.41
N ASP A 188 7.31 -20.06 0.24
CA ASP A 188 7.43 -21.53 0.34
C ASP A 188 7.24 -22.03 1.77
N GLU A 189 7.53 -21.21 2.78
CA GLU A 189 7.33 -21.54 4.20
C GLU A 189 5.85 -21.63 4.60
N TYR A 190 4.92 -21.06 3.83
CA TYR A 190 3.48 -21.11 4.07
C TYR A 190 2.73 -22.01 3.06
N GLU A 191 3.44 -22.87 2.34
CA GLU A 191 2.82 -23.71 1.30
C GLU A 191 1.74 -24.67 1.84
N GLU A 192 1.86 -25.10 3.10
CA GLU A 192 0.87 -25.99 3.73
C GLU A 192 -0.54 -25.39 3.82
N PHE A 193 -0.63 -24.06 3.94
CA PHE A 193 -1.91 -23.35 3.99
C PHE A 193 -2.68 -23.41 2.67
N LEU A 194 -2.00 -23.66 1.54
CA LEU A 194 -2.67 -23.84 0.25
C LEU A 194 -3.60 -25.07 0.25
N GLY A 195 -3.37 -26.05 1.13
CA GLY A 195 -4.26 -27.21 1.30
C GLY A 195 -5.62 -26.89 1.92
N ILE A 196 -5.78 -25.70 2.51
CA ILE A 196 -7.05 -25.21 3.08
C ILE A 196 -7.96 -24.66 1.96
N LEU A 197 -7.37 -24.18 0.86
CA LEU A 197 -8.11 -23.56 -0.22
C LEU A 197 -9.04 -24.58 -0.91
N PRO A 198 -10.27 -24.16 -1.30
CA PRO A 198 -11.19 -25.03 -2.02
C PRO A 198 -10.62 -25.44 -3.38
N GLN A 199 -11.07 -26.59 -3.86
CA GLN A 199 -10.68 -27.06 -5.19
C GLN A 199 -11.13 -26.07 -6.28
N VAL A 200 -10.22 -25.75 -7.19
CA VAL A 200 -10.54 -25.02 -8.41
C VAL A 200 -11.14 -25.99 -9.42
N THR A 201 -12.38 -25.71 -9.83
CA THR A 201 -13.18 -26.51 -10.79
C THR A 201 -13.51 -25.72 -12.05
N GLY A 202 -13.50 -24.39 -11.98
CA GLY A 202 -13.67 -23.50 -13.13
C GLY A 202 -12.39 -23.31 -13.93
N GLU A 203 -12.51 -22.71 -15.12
CA GLU A 203 -11.38 -22.23 -15.92
C GLU A 203 -11.51 -20.71 -16.10
N ALA A 204 -10.45 -19.96 -15.79
CA ALA A 204 -10.47 -18.50 -15.92
C ALA A 204 -9.07 -17.91 -16.13
N THR A 205 -9.02 -16.71 -16.71
CA THR A 205 -7.84 -15.84 -16.64
C THR A 205 -8.00 -14.87 -15.48
N LEU A 206 -7.00 -14.82 -14.60
CA LEU A 206 -6.87 -13.76 -13.60
C LEU A 206 -6.11 -12.59 -14.21
N LEU A 207 -6.80 -11.46 -14.39
CA LEU A 207 -6.15 -10.22 -14.76
C LEU A 207 -5.73 -9.46 -13.50
N THR A 208 -4.48 -9.03 -13.46
CA THR A 208 -3.91 -8.41 -12.28
C THR A 208 -2.82 -7.40 -12.63
N SER A 209 -2.21 -6.79 -11.63
CA SER A 209 -1.12 -5.85 -11.80
C SER A 209 0.23 -6.53 -11.99
N LYS A 210 1.21 -5.78 -12.50
CA LYS A 210 2.62 -6.18 -12.63
C LYS A 210 3.19 -6.71 -11.31
N ILE A 211 2.87 -6.06 -10.18
CA ILE A 211 3.39 -6.42 -8.86
C ILE A 211 2.74 -7.71 -8.31
N ALA A 212 1.42 -7.85 -8.41
CA ALA A 212 0.72 -9.01 -7.85
C ALA A 212 0.88 -10.27 -8.70
N ALA A 213 1.08 -10.13 -10.01
CA ALA A 213 1.19 -11.24 -10.95
C ALA A 213 2.17 -12.37 -10.56
N PRO A 214 3.44 -12.11 -10.18
CA PRO A 214 4.36 -13.18 -9.79
C PRO A 214 3.86 -14.00 -8.60
N PHE A 215 3.26 -13.36 -7.59
CA PHE A 215 2.72 -14.04 -6.42
C PHE A 215 1.51 -14.91 -6.76
N LEU A 216 0.56 -14.36 -7.53
CA LEU A 216 -0.61 -15.11 -7.98
C LEU A 216 -0.22 -16.27 -8.89
N LYS A 217 0.75 -16.08 -9.80
CA LYS A 217 1.30 -17.19 -10.61
C LYS A 217 1.85 -18.29 -9.74
N LYS A 218 2.63 -17.95 -8.71
CA LYS A 218 3.22 -18.95 -7.80
C LYS A 218 2.15 -19.78 -7.09
N ILE A 219 1.08 -19.14 -6.60
CA ILE A 219 -0.04 -19.84 -5.94
C ILE A 219 -0.83 -20.69 -6.94
N PHE A 220 -1.31 -20.11 -8.05
CA PHE A 220 -2.18 -20.81 -9.00
C PHE A 220 -1.46 -21.90 -9.80
N ASN A 221 -0.14 -21.81 -10.00
CA ASN A 221 0.64 -22.92 -10.55
C ASN A 221 0.66 -24.15 -9.63
N LYS A 222 0.52 -23.97 -8.31
CA LYS A 222 0.46 -25.07 -7.34
C LYS A 222 -0.95 -25.66 -7.25
N ILE A 223 -1.98 -24.81 -7.21
CA ILE A 223 -3.35 -25.27 -6.93
C ILE A 223 -4.22 -25.53 -8.17
N ALA A 224 -3.90 -24.94 -9.33
CA ALA A 224 -4.77 -24.99 -10.51
C ALA A 224 -4.03 -24.67 -11.85
N PRO A 225 -2.87 -25.31 -12.15
CA PRO A 225 -1.99 -24.91 -13.26
C PRO A 225 -2.64 -24.97 -14.65
N ASP A 226 -3.55 -25.91 -14.88
CA ASP A 226 -4.23 -26.06 -16.18
C ASP A 226 -5.51 -25.20 -16.27
N ASN A 227 -6.12 -24.94 -15.13
CA ASN A 227 -7.42 -24.28 -15.01
C ASN A 227 -7.31 -22.76 -15.04
N VAL A 228 -6.28 -22.20 -14.39
CA VAL A 228 -6.17 -20.76 -14.18
C VAL A 228 -4.84 -20.25 -14.71
N ASN A 229 -4.90 -19.26 -15.60
CA ASN A 229 -3.71 -18.51 -16.01
C ASN A 229 -3.78 -17.08 -15.45
N VAL A 230 -2.61 -16.51 -15.13
CA VAL A 230 -2.51 -15.15 -14.59
C VAL A 230 -1.83 -14.26 -15.61
N VAL A 231 -2.51 -13.20 -16.01
CA VAL A 231 -2.03 -12.22 -16.99
C VAL A 231 -1.90 -10.85 -16.31
N ALA A 232 -0.71 -10.28 -16.42
CA ALA A 232 -0.38 -8.98 -15.83
C ALA A 232 -0.68 -7.86 -16.82
N THR A 233 -1.28 -6.78 -16.34
CA THR A 233 -1.22 -5.50 -17.03
C THR A 233 0.11 -4.80 -16.78
N LYS A 234 0.35 -3.67 -17.45
CA LYS A 234 1.51 -2.82 -17.19
C LYS A 234 1.39 -2.04 -15.88
N LYS A 235 0.19 -1.92 -15.32
CA LYS A 235 -0.08 -1.21 -14.07
C LYS A 235 0.61 -1.90 -12.90
N ASP A 236 1.26 -1.15 -12.02
CA ASP A 236 1.88 -1.67 -10.80
C ASP A 236 0.85 -2.12 -9.77
N ILE A 237 -0.23 -1.35 -9.58
CA ILE A 237 -1.25 -1.57 -8.54
C ILE A 237 -2.59 -1.96 -9.16
N ALA A 238 -3.11 -3.12 -8.74
CA ALA A 238 -4.32 -3.71 -9.33
C ALA A 238 -5.57 -2.84 -9.08
N CYS A 239 -5.67 -2.22 -7.90
CA CYS A 239 -6.75 -1.30 -7.55
C CYS A 239 -6.78 -0.04 -8.43
N LEU A 240 -5.68 0.30 -9.09
CA LEU A 240 -5.56 1.49 -9.96
C LEU A 240 -5.58 1.12 -11.45
N MET A 241 -5.94 -0.12 -11.79
CA MET A 241 -6.19 -0.51 -13.16
C MET A 241 -7.45 0.19 -13.68
N THR A 242 -7.39 0.64 -14.93
CA THR A 242 -8.50 1.26 -15.67
C THR A 242 -8.71 0.51 -16.99
N LYS A 243 -9.73 0.90 -17.76
CA LYS A 243 -10.00 0.24 -19.05
C LYS A 243 -8.84 0.38 -20.04
N GLN A 244 -8.06 1.47 -19.97
CA GLN A 244 -6.89 1.66 -20.84
C GLN A 244 -5.84 0.56 -20.62
N ASP A 245 -5.76 0.00 -19.41
CA ASP A 245 -4.86 -1.12 -19.13
C ASP A 245 -5.32 -2.41 -19.82
N LEU A 246 -6.61 -2.56 -20.14
CA LEU A 246 -7.14 -3.68 -20.90
C LEU A 246 -6.96 -3.51 -22.41
N GLU A 247 -7.03 -2.28 -22.92
CA GLU A 247 -6.95 -1.97 -24.37
C GLU A 247 -5.61 -2.34 -25.00
N VAL A 248 -4.56 -2.49 -24.18
CA VAL A 248 -3.19 -2.82 -24.62
C VAL A 248 -2.79 -4.27 -24.34
N LEU A 249 -3.72 -5.08 -23.82
CA LEU A 249 -3.46 -6.50 -23.54
C LEU A 249 -3.43 -7.33 -24.82
N ASP A 250 -2.55 -8.33 -24.83
CA ASP A 250 -2.64 -9.43 -25.78
C ASP A 250 -3.78 -10.36 -25.36
N LEU A 251 -4.70 -10.62 -26.29
CA LEU A 251 -5.90 -11.42 -26.05
C LEU A 251 -5.68 -12.93 -26.29
N ASP A 252 -4.54 -13.32 -26.87
CA ASP A 252 -4.27 -14.72 -27.24
C ASP A 252 -4.27 -15.65 -26.02
N ASP A 253 -3.78 -15.16 -24.88
CA ASP A 253 -3.72 -15.90 -23.62
C ASP A 253 -4.98 -15.73 -22.75
N ILE A 254 -5.99 -14.98 -23.19
CA ILE A 254 -7.18 -14.70 -22.37
C ILE A 254 -8.26 -15.77 -22.62
N LYS A 255 -8.62 -16.52 -21.58
CA LYS A 255 -9.67 -17.55 -21.57
C LYS A 255 -11.08 -16.94 -21.66
N ASP A 256 -12.09 -17.82 -21.80
CA ASP A 256 -13.49 -17.44 -21.94
C ASP A 256 -14.07 -16.76 -20.69
N ALA A 257 -13.55 -17.07 -19.50
CA ALA A 257 -13.90 -16.38 -18.27
C ALA A 257 -12.69 -15.57 -17.76
N VAL A 258 -12.94 -14.34 -17.33
CA VAL A 258 -11.90 -13.43 -16.83
C VAL A 258 -12.32 -12.88 -15.48
N ILE A 259 -11.43 -12.94 -14.50
CA ILE A 259 -11.65 -12.32 -13.18
C ILE A 259 -10.75 -11.10 -13.06
N LEU A 260 -11.37 -9.94 -12.84
CA LEU A 260 -10.70 -8.67 -12.56
C LEU A 260 -10.50 -8.46 -11.05
N PRO A 261 -9.55 -7.61 -10.63
CA PRO A 261 -9.43 -7.19 -9.24
C PRO A 261 -10.71 -6.45 -8.79
N GLY A 262 -11.21 -6.73 -7.57
CA GLY A 262 -12.48 -6.18 -7.09
C GLY A 262 -12.54 -4.65 -7.07
N ARG A 263 -11.41 -4.00 -6.76
CA ARG A 263 -11.28 -2.54 -6.67
C ARG A 263 -10.82 -1.84 -7.95
N ALA A 264 -10.69 -2.54 -9.08
CA ALA A 264 -10.25 -1.91 -10.32
C ALA A 264 -11.28 -0.89 -10.85
N PHE A 265 -10.80 0.23 -11.39
CA PHE A 265 -11.62 1.29 -12.01
C PHE A 265 -12.04 0.93 -13.44
N ILE A 266 -12.67 -0.23 -13.59
CA ILE A 266 -13.09 -0.78 -14.88
C ILE A 266 -14.58 -1.08 -14.78
N HIS A 267 -15.36 -0.54 -15.71
CA HIS A 267 -16.77 -0.90 -15.81
C HIS A 267 -16.92 -2.26 -16.52
N GLN A 268 -17.77 -3.16 -16.00
CA GLN A 268 -17.90 -4.52 -16.52
C GLN A 268 -18.19 -4.57 -18.03
N MET A 269 -19.12 -3.73 -18.51
CA MET A 269 -19.45 -3.68 -19.94
C MET A 269 -18.26 -3.23 -20.82
N ASP A 270 -17.38 -2.36 -20.30
CA ASP A 270 -16.18 -1.98 -21.02
C ASP A 270 -15.18 -3.15 -21.05
N ALA A 271 -15.02 -3.87 -19.94
CA ALA A 271 -14.17 -5.04 -19.86
C ALA A 271 -14.59 -6.12 -20.86
N GLU A 272 -15.87 -6.53 -20.85
CA GLU A 272 -16.40 -7.54 -21.78
C GLU A 272 -16.20 -7.11 -23.24
N ARG A 273 -16.52 -5.85 -23.56
CA ARG A 273 -16.32 -5.30 -24.91
C ARG A 273 -14.86 -5.32 -25.34
N ILE A 274 -13.94 -4.88 -24.48
CA ILE A 274 -12.50 -4.77 -24.80
C ILE A 274 -11.88 -6.16 -24.91
N LEU A 275 -12.15 -7.03 -23.94
CA LEU A 275 -11.58 -8.36 -23.90
C LEU A 275 -12.15 -9.27 -24.99
N SER A 276 -13.29 -8.94 -25.62
CA SER A 276 -13.86 -9.70 -26.75
C SER A 276 -13.55 -9.14 -28.14
N GLN A 277 -12.59 -8.22 -28.27
CA GLN A 277 -12.28 -7.60 -29.57
C GLN A 277 -11.69 -8.56 -30.62
N ASP A 278 -11.13 -9.69 -30.19
CA ASP A 278 -10.65 -10.78 -31.06
C ASP A 278 -11.78 -11.67 -31.63
N GLY A 279 -13.04 -11.36 -31.31
CA GLY A 279 -14.23 -12.11 -31.75
C GLY A 279 -14.62 -13.27 -30.84
N LYS A 280 -13.88 -13.54 -29.75
CA LYS A 280 -14.27 -14.53 -28.73
C LYS A 280 -15.07 -13.86 -27.63
N SER A 281 -16.30 -14.33 -27.39
CA SER A 281 -17.15 -13.82 -26.31
C SER A 281 -16.56 -14.23 -24.95
N ARG A 282 -16.25 -13.25 -24.09
CA ARG A 282 -15.70 -13.49 -22.75
C ARG A 282 -16.68 -13.02 -21.67
N LEU A 283 -16.80 -13.80 -20.61
CA LEU A 283 -17.55 -13.46 -19.41
C LEU A 283 -16.58 -12.84 -18.38
N VAL A 284 -16.92 -11.65 -17.88
CA VAL A 284 -16.08 -10.95 -16.91
C VAL A 284 -16.74 -10.98 -15.54
N GLY A 285 -15.99 -11.42 -14.54
CA GLY A 285 -16.32 -11.32 -13.12
C GLY A 285 -15.29 -10.49 -12.35
N TYR A 286 -15.58 -10.22 -11.09
CA TYR A 286 -14.67 -9.54 -10.16
C TYR A 286 -14.34 -10.47 -9.01
N GLY A 287 -13.07 -10.47 -8.61
CA GLY A 287 -12.60 -11.12 -7.39
C GLY A 287 -12.91 -10.27 -6.15
N PRO A 288 -12.35 -10.64 -5.00
CA PRO A 288 -12.47 -9.85 -3.79
C PRO A 288 -11.82 -8.46 -3.94
N ASP A 289 -12.19 -7.57 -3.02
CA ASP A 289 -11.68 -6.21 -2.91
C ASP A 289 -10.15 -6.16 -2.81
N THR A 290 -9.60 -7.01 -1.94
CA THR A 290 -8.17 -7.16 -1.67
C THR A 290 -7.85 -8.64 -1.56
N LEU A 291 -6.69 -9.06 -2.08
CA LEU A 291 -6.19 -10.44 -1.92
C LEU A 291 -5.19 -10.58 -0.77
N SER A 292 -4.62 -9.46 -0.36
CA SER A 292 -3.60 -9.35 0.68
C SER A 292 -3.62 -7.94 1.28
N VAL A 293 -2.80 -7.71 2.29
CA VAL A 293 -2.61 -6.44 2.98
C VAL A 293 -1.23 -5.88 2.65
N ASP A 294 -1.15 -4.58 2.37
CA ASP A 294 0.13 -3.91 2.14
C ASP A 294 0.78 -3.49 3.47
N GLY A 295 1.95 -2.85 3.40
CA GLY A 295 2.71 -2.42 4.57
C GLY A 295 2.02 -1.39 5.46
N GLU A 296 0.98 -0.70 4.97
CA GLU A 296 0.15 0.19 5.79
C GLU A 296 -0.74 -0.63 6.72
N LEU A 297 -1.49 -1.58 6.17
CA LEU A 297 -2.43 -2.40 6.93
C LEU A 297 -1.74 -3.48 7.78
N SER A 298 -0.70 -4.13 7.25
CA SER A 298 0.00 -5.20 7.97
C SER A 298 0.72 -4.69 9.23
N SER A 299 1.03 -3.39 9.29
CA SER A 299 1.66 -2.78 10.47
C SER A 299 0.83 -2.96 11.75
N GLY A 300 -0.51 -3.01 11.63
CA GLY A 300 -1.43 -3.20 12.75
C GLY A 300 -1.89 -4.65 12.97
N MET A 301 -1.35 -5.61 12.20
CA MET A 301 -1.79 -7.01 12.23
C MET A 301 -0.69 -7.93 12.75
N SER A 302 -1.09 -9.08 13.29
CA SER A 302 -0.23 -10.23 13.52
C SER A 302 -0.08 -11.07 12.26
N GLU A 303 0.92 -11.94 12.24
CA GLU A 303 1.14 -12.90 11.15
C GLU A 303 -0.09 -13.80 10.92
N GLU A 304 -0.72 -14.29 11.99
CA GLU A 304 -1.92 -15.13 11.93
C GLU A 304 -3.09 -14.37 11.27
N GLU A 305 -3.33 -13.13 11.66
CA GLU A 305 -4.40 -12.30 11.07
C GLU A 305 -4.14 -12.04 9.58
N VAL A 306 -2.89 -11.87 9.15
CA VAL A 306 -2.55 -11.72 7.72
C VAL A 306 -2.82 -13.01 6.95
N ILE A 307 -2.43 -14.17 7.50
CA ILE A 307 -2.70 -15.48 6.90
C ILE A 307 -4.21 -15.72 6.78
N GLU A 308 -4.97 -15.47 7.85
CA GLU A 308 -6.43 -15.63 7.86
C GLU A 308 -7.11 -14.73 6.82
N HIS A 309 -6.70 -13.46 6.74
CA HIS A 309 -7.21 -12.51 5.75
C HIS A 309 -6.91 -12.98 4.31
N GLU A 310 -5.67 -13.39 4.02
CA GLU A 310 -5.32 -13.89 2.69
C GLU A 310 -6.09 -15.17 2.36
N LEU A 311 -6.19 -16.13 3.28
CA LEU A 311 -6.96 -17.36 3.07
C LEU A 311 -8.42 -17.05 2.74
N GLY A 312 -9.08 -16.18 3.51
CA GLY A 312 -10.46 -15.76 3.23
C GLY A 312 -10.60 -15.14 1.84
N SER A 313 -9.67 -14.24 1.48
CA SER A 313 -9.67 -13.57 0.18
C SER A 313 -9.43 -14.54 -0.98
N PHE A 314 -8.51 -15.49 -0.84
CA PHE A 314 -8.26 -16.51 -1.86
C PHE A 314 -9.40 -17.52 -1.98
N ILE A 315 -10.09 -17.85 -0.89
CA ILE A 315 -11.31 -18.65 -0.92
C ILE A 315 -12.38 -17.95 -1.77
N ASP A 316 -12.62 -16.65 -1.54
CA ASP A 316 -13.59 -15.87 -2.30
C ASP A 316 -13.19 -15.76 -3.78
N LEU A 317 -11.90 -15.56 -4.06
CA LEU A 317 -11.39 -15.55 -5.42
C LEU A 317 -11.63 -16.89 -6.13
N ILE A 318 -11.37 -18.02 -5.47
CA ILE A 318 -11.59 -19.35 -6.05
C ILE A 318 -13.08 -19.60 -6.27
N GLN A 319 -13.96 -19.15 -5.37
CA GLN A 319 -15.40 -19.23 -5.57
C GLN A 319 -15.84 -18.42 -6.79
N ALA A 320 -15.29 -17.22 -7.00
CA ALA A 320 -15.54 -16.44 -8.21
C ALA A 320 -15.06 -17.17 -9.47
N ILE A 321 -13.83 -17.71 -9.47
CA ILE A 321 -13.29 -18.53 -10.57
C ILE A 321 -14.23 -19.70 -10.87
N ASN A 322 -14.67 -20.44 -9.85
CA ASN A 322 -15.52 -21.59 -10.01
C ASN A 322 -16.90 -21.21 -10.54
N PHE A 323 -17.45 -20.07 -10.14
CA PHE A 323 -18.75 -19.60 -10.60
C PHE A 323 -18.72 -19.10 -12.05
N PHE A 324 -17.80 -18.20 -12.38
CA PHE A 324 -17.72 -17.61 -13.72
C PHE A 324 -17.07 -18.57 -14.74
N GLY A 325 -16.15 -19.40 -14.29
CA GLY A 325 -15.43 -20.37 -15.11
C GLY A 325 -16.14 -21.72 -15.27
N MET A 326 -17.42 -21.84 -14.85
CA MET A 326 -18.19 -23.08 -15.08
C MET A 326 -18.23 -23.39 -16.57
N LYS A 327 -17.74 -24.57 -16.95
CA LYS A 327 -17.91 -25.08 -18.32
C LYS A 327 -19.41 -25.11 -18.62
N ARG A 328 -19.83 -24.37 -19.65
CA ARG A 328 -21.18 -24.52 -20.19
C ARG A 328 -21.33 -25.99 -20.58
N ALA A 329 -22.19 -26.72 -19.87
CA ALA A 329 -22.63 -28.03 -20.31
C ALA A 329 -23.40 -27.80 -21.62
N PHE A 330 -22.74 -28.08 -22.73
CA PHE A 330 -23.37 -28.17 -24.05
C PHE A 330 -23.98 -29.56 -24.21
#